data_AF-A0A3D3LNR7-F1
#
_entry.id   AF-A0A3D3LNR7-F1
#
_cell.length_a   1.000
_cell.length_b   1.000
_cell.length_c   1.000
_cell.angle_alpha   90.00
_cell.angle_beta   90.00
_cell.angle_gamma   90.00
#
_symmetry.space_group_name_H-M   'P 1'
#
loop_
_entity.id
_entity.type
_entity.pdbx_description
1 polymer ?
#
loop_
_entity_poly.entity_id
_entity_poly.type
_entity_poly.pdbx_seq_one_letter_code
_entity_poly.pdbx_strand_id
1 'polypeptide(L)'
;VIQKYQIENNSKRYNEKIEIAIFRILQESLTNVARHSNASEVEINLLDENEFLILTVKDNGIGMGQDGSTGGKGIGLTGIKERAKLVNGELEMKTENGKGTEIRVKIPKVYFSTSNFDEMSD
;
A
#
# COMPACT_ATOMS: atom_id res chain seq x y z
N VAL A 1 14.96 -3.65 12.50
CA VAL A 1 13.65 -4.05 11.95
C VAL A 1 13.77 -5.45 11.40
N ILE A 2 13.05 -6.40 12.00
CA ILE A 2 12.85 -7.74 11.46
C ILE A 2 11.72 -7.65 10.43
N GLN A 3 11.91 -8.24 9.25
CA GLN A 3 10.90 -8.28 8.19
C GLN A 3 10.34 -9.70 8.10
N LYS A 4 9.03 -9.85 8.31
CA LYS A 4 8.31 -11.10 8.01
C LYS A 4 7.49 -10.89 6.75
N TYR A 5 7.63 -11.80 5.80
CA TYR A 5 6.88 -11.79 4.56
C TYR A 5 6.15 -13.11 4.36
N GLN A 6 4.92 -13.03 3.90
CA GLN A 6 4.18 -14.15 3.33
C GLN A 6 3.82 -13.76 1.90
N ILE A 7 4.43 -14.45 0.93
CA ILE A 7 4.16 -14.30 -0.49
C ILE A 7 3.89 -15.70 -1.00
N GLU A 8 2.66 -15.94 -1.44
CA GLU A 8 2.36 -17.18 -2.15
C GLU A 8 3.07 -17.15 -3.51
N ASN A 9 3.95 -18.13 -3.73
CA ASN A 9 4.78 -18.18 -4.93
C ASN A 9 3.92 -18.64 -6.12
N ASN A 10 3.31 -17.69 -6.79
CA ASN A 10 2.48 -17.92 -7.96
C ASN A 10 3.12 -17.15 -9.12
N SER A 11 3.58 -17.84 -10.18
CA SER A 11 4.20 -17.25 -11.38
C SER A 11 3.24 -16.41 -12.24
N LYS A 12 2.17 -15.90 -11.62
CA LYS A 12 1.06 -15.19 -12.21
C LYS A 12 1.45 -13.72 -12.37
N ARG A 13 1.30 -13.21 -13.59
CA ARG A 13 1.50 -11.80 -13.92
C ARG A 13 0.19 -11.04 -13.80
N TYR A 14 0.28 -9.83 -13.29
CA TYR A 14 -0.85 -8.89 -13.25
C TYR A 14 -0.65 -7.80 -14.30
N ASN A 15 -1.66 -6.93 -14.47
CA ASN A 15 -1.48 -5.73 -15.27
C ASN A 15 -0.29 -4.93 -14.71
N GLU A 16 0.59 -4.45 -15.60
CA GLU A 16 1.82 -3.72 -15.23
C GLU A 16 1.53 -2.53 -14.31
N LYS A 17 0.42 -1.80 -14.51
CA LYS A 17 0.04 -0.68 -13.64
C LYS A 17 -0.22 -1.13 -12.21
N ILE A 18 -0.84 -2.31 -12.02
CA ILE A 18 -1.07 -2.91 -10.69
C ILE A 18 0.26 -3.29 -10.04
N GLU A 19 1.14 -3.97 -10.78
CA GLU A 19 2.46 -4.39 -10.28
C GLU A 19 3.29 -3.18 -9.82
N ILE A 20 3.34 -2.12 -10.63
CA ILE A 20 4.04 -0.87 -10.31
C ILE A 20 3.40 -0.16 -9.11
N ALA A 21 2.07 -0.09 -9.04
CA ALA A 21 1.37 0.55 -7.94
C ALA A 21 1.69 -0.13 -6.60
N ILE A 22 1.61 -1.47 -6.55
CA ILE A 22 1.95 -2.27 -5.36
C ILE A 22 3.40 -2.06 -4.96
N PHE A 23 4.34 -2.14 -5.91
CA PHE A 23 5.76 -1.93 -5.63
C PHE A 23 6.02 -0.56 -4.99
N ARG A 24 5.43 0.50 -5.54
CA ARG A 24 5.61 1.86 -5.04
C ARG A 24 4.93 2.10 -3.70
N ILE A 25 3.76 1.51 -3.48
CA ILE A 25 3.07 1.55 -2.18
C ILE A 25 3.93 0.84 -1.13
N LEU A 26 4.43 -0.35 -1.43
CA LEU A 26 5.30 -1.10 -0.53
C LEU A 26 6.58 -0.32 -0.20
N GLN A 27 7.23 0.26 -1.22
CA GLN A 27 8.43 1.08 -1.05
C GLN A 27 8.21 2.26 -0.11
N GLU A 28 7.12 2.99 -0.30
CA GLU A 28 6.77 4.13 0.55
C GLU A 28 6.45 3.68 1.98
N SER A 29 5.67 2.61 2.14
CA SER A 29 5.36 2.04 3.46
C SER A 29 6.61 1.61 4.22
N LEU A 30 7.54 0.91 3.56
CA LEU A 30 8.82 0.51 4.16
C LEU A 30 9.71 1.71 4.50
N THR A 31 9.67 2.76 3.68
CA THR A 31 10.38 4.02 3.95
C THR A 31 9.81 4.69 5.19
N ASN A 32 8.47 4.70 5.35
CA ASN A 32 7.81 5.23 6.52
C ASN A 32 8.20 4.47 7.80
N VAL A 33 8.21 3.14 7.74
CA VAL A 33 8.68 2.31 8.86
C VAL A 33 10.14 2.64 9.20
N ALA A 34 11.03 2.64 8.22
CA ALA A 34 12.45 2.84 8.44
C ALA A 34 12.79 4.24 9.02
N ARG A 35 12.02 5.27 8.65
CA ARG A 35 12.31 6.66 9.03
C ARG A 35 11.53 7.17 10.23
N HIS A 36 10.33 6.63 10.49
CA HIS A 36 9.37 7.27 11.40
C HIS A 36 8.83 6.35 12.49
N SER A 37 8.79 5.03 12.31
CA SER A 37 8.04 4.19 13.25
C SER A 37 8.82 3.79 14.52
N ASN A 38 10.15 3.81 14.50
CA ASN A 38 10.97 3.19 15.56
C ASN A 38 10.55 1.72 15.86
N ALA A 39 9.99 1.04 14.85
CA ALA A 39 9.52 -0.33 14.99
C ALA A 39 10.69 -1.32 15.12
N SER A 40 10.46 -2.41 15.84
CA SER A 40 11.38 -3.55 15.85
C SER A 40 11.03 -4.58 14.79
N GLU A 41 9.78 -4.59 14.31
CA GLU A 41 9.24 -5.56 13.37
C GLU A 41 8.30 -4.89 12.35
N VAL A 42 8.34 -5.41 11.12
CA VAL A 42 7.36 -5.14 10.07
C VAL A 42 6.90 -6.45 9.45
N GLU A 43 5.59 -6.58 9.29
CA GLU A 43 4.91 -7.68 8.62
C GLU A 43 4.40 -7.19 7.26
N ILE A 44 4.67 -7.97 6.22
CA ILE A 44 4.25 -7.68 4.85
C ILE A 44 3.49 -8.92 4.34
N ASN A 45 2.25 -8.72 3.96
CA ASN A 45 1.41 -9.78 3.38
C ASN A 45 0.86 -9.33 2.03
N LEU A 46 0.98 -10.19 1.02
CA LEU A 46 0.38 -9.99 -0.28
C LEU A 46 -0.53 -11.18 -0.61
N LEU A 47 -1.84 -10.95 -0.56
CA LEU A 47 -2.86 -11.98 -0.76
C LEU A 47 -3.55 -11.81 -2.12
N ASP A 48 -3.52 -12.84 -2.95
CA ASP A 48 -4.32 -12.96 -4.18
C ASP A 48 -5.65 -13.68 -3.83
N GLU A 49 -6.72 -12.91 -3.62
CA GLU A 49 -8.01 -13.44 -3.18
C GLU A 49 -9.16 -12.98 -4.10
N ASN A 50 -9.91 -13.94 -4.65
CA ASN A 50 -11.10 -13.72 -5.49
C ASN A 50 -10.83 -12.80 -6.67
N GLU A 51 -11.30 -11.55 -6.65
CA GLU A 51 -11.11 -10.54 -7.70
C GLU A 51 -10.10 -9.45 -7.29
N PHE A 52 -9.43 -9.63 -6.15
CA PHE A 52 -8.58 -8.60 -5.55
C PHE A 52 -7.17 -9.10 -5.24
N LEU A 53 -6.25 -8.15 -5.28
CA LEU A 53 -4.90 -8.27 -4.74
C LEU A 53 -4.82 -7.36 -3.53
N ILE A 54 -4.48 -7.92 -2.37
CA ILE A 54 -4.51 -7.22 -1.08
C ILE A 54 -3.10 -7.16 -0.52
N LEU A 55 -2.53 -5.95 -0.45
CA LEU A 55 -1.26 -5.69 0.21
C LEU A 55 -1.53 -5.17 1.62
N THR A 56 -0.96 -5.82 2.63
CA THR A 56 -0.93 -5.34 4.01
C THR A 56 0.52 -5.11 4.44
N VAL A 57 0.81 -3.94 4.99
CA VAL A 57 2.08 -3.61 5.63
C VAL A 57 1.80 -3.13 7.04
N LYS A 58 2.31 -3.83 8.04
CA LYS A 58 2.05 -3.55 9.45
C LYS A 58 3.36 -3.48 10.22
N ASP A 59 3.56 -2.41 10.98
CA ASP A 59 4.68 -2.30 11.92
C ASP A 59 4.19 -2.26 13.36
N ASN A 60 5.11 -2.52 14.30
CA ASN A 60 4.86 -2.46 15.74
C ASN A 60 5.46 -1.21 16.41
N GLY A 61 5.62 -0.13 15.65
CA GLY A 61 6.29 1.09 16.08
C GLY A 61 5.43 2.01 16.94
N ILE A 62 5.82 3.28 16.99
CA ILE A 62 5.16 4.31 17.81
C ILE A 62 3.80 4.75 17.26
N GLY A 63 3.45 4.34 16.03
CA GLY A 63 2.27 4.80 15.31
C GLY A 63 2.41 6.26 14.81
N MET A 64 1.40 6.75 14.12
CA MET A 64 1.27 8.16 13.74
C MET A 64 0.50 8.91 14.85
N GLY A 65 1.12 9.93 15.46
CA GLY A 65 0.48 10.76 16.49
C GLY A 65 -0.84 11.40 16.02
N GLN A 66 -1.78 11.64 16.96
CA GLN A 66 -3.11 12.24 16.70
C GLN A 66 -3.05 13.57 15.93
N ASP A 67 -1.95 14.29 16.09
CA ASP A 67 -1.65 15.51 15.37
C ASP A 67 -0.55 15.13 14.39
N GLY A 68 -0.92 14.86 13.13
CA GLY A 68 -0.03 14.45 12.02
C GLY A 68 1.09 15.47 11.71
N SER A 69 1.95 15.72 12.68
CA SER A 69 2.84 16.88 12.82
C SER A 69 4.27 16.47 13.20
N THR A 70 4.54 15.21 13.51
CA THR A 70 5.91 14.73 13.70
C THR A 70 6.49 14.25 12.38
N GLY A 71 6.88 15.22 11.54
CA GLY A 71 7.85 15.02 10.46
C GLY A 71 7.31 14.44 9.15
N GLY A 72 6.50 15.22 8.43
CA GLY A 72 6.13 14.92 7.04
C GLY A 72 4.63 14.80 6.85
N LYS A 73 3.89 15.90 6.98
CA LYS A 73 2.48 15.97 6.60
C LYS A 73 2.30 15.41 5.18
N GLY A 74 1.65 14.26 5.09
CA GLY A 74 0.83 13.86 3.94
C GLY A 74 1.54 13.34 2.70
N ILE A 75 2.80 13.68 2.36
CA ILE A 75 3.32 13.33 1.02
C ILE A 75 3.38 11.81 0.80
N GLY A 76 3.91 11.05 1.77
CA GLY A 76 3.98 9.59 1.65
C GLY A 76 2.60 8.94 1.60
N LEU A 77 1.70 9.32 2.52
CA LEU A 77 0.35 8.78 2.56
C LEU A 77 -0.51 9.20 1.36
N THR A 78 -0.41 10.46 0.93
CA THR A 78 -1.04 10.99 -0.28
C THR A 78 -0.53 10.23 -1.50
N GLY A 79 0.78 10.01 -1.60
CA GLY A 79 1.36 9.21 -2.68
C GLY A 79 0.88 7.75 -2.67
N ILE A 80 0.71 7.13 -1.49
CA ILE A 80 0.11 5.79 -1.37
C ILE A 80 -1.35 5.82 -1.85
N LYS A 81 -2.13 6.81 -1.41
CA LYS A 81 -3.54 6.98 -1.77
C LYS A 81 -3.75 7.22 -3.25
N GLU A 82 -2.93 8.07 -3.86
CA GLU A 82 -2.97 8.38 -5.30
C GLU A 82 -2.64 7.15 -6.13
N ARG A 83 -1.60 6.41 -5.76
CA ARG A 83 -1.21 5.19 -6.49
C ARG A 83 -2.26 4.08 -6.38
N ALA A 84 -2.89 3.92 -5.22
CA ALA A 84 -4.02 3.02 -5.06
C ALA A 84 -5.17 3.44 -6.01
N LYS A 85 -5.52 4.73 -6.02
CA LYS A 85 -6.57 5.25 -6.92
C LYS A 85 -6.29 5.05 -8.40
N LEU A 86 -5.03 5.17 -8.85
CA LEU A 86 -4.67 4.97 -10.27
C LEU A 86 -5.03 3.56 -10.79
N VAL A 87 -5.13 2.59 -9.89
CA VAL A 87 -5.49 1.20 -10.19
C VAL A 87 -6.85 0.81 -9.61
N ASN A 88 -7.71 1.80 -9.34
CA ASN A 88 -9.04 1.62 -8.73
C ASN A 88 -9.01 0.90 -7.38
N GLY A 89 -7.90 1.01 -6.66
CA GLY A 89 -7.71 0.40 -5.35
C GLY A 89 -8.20 1.27 -4.19
N GLU A 90 -8.52 0.60 -3.10
CA GLU A 90 -8.94 1.19 -1.83
C GLU A 90 -7.80 1.12 -0.82
N LEU A 91 -7.60 2.21 -0.06
CA LEU A 91 -6.62 2.30 1.01
C LEU A 91 -7.35 2.41 2.35
N GLU A 92 -7.03 1.48 3.25
CA GLU A 92 -7.35 1.54 4.67
C GLU A 92 -6.07 1.74 5.47
N MET A 93 -6.14 2.59 6.48
CA MET A 93 -5.05 2.80 7.43
C MET A 93 -5.59 2.67 8.85
N LYS A 94 -4.88 1.93 9.68
CA LYS A 94 -5.10 1.90 11.13
C LYS A 94 -3.80 2.27 11.82
N THR A 95 -3.88 3.12 12.82
CA THR A 95 -2.70 3.49 13.62
C THR A 95 -3.16 3.78 15.02
N GLU A 96 -2.34 3.42 16.00
CA GLU A 96 -2.57 3.74 17.39
C GLU A 96 -1.22 4.04 18.06
N ASN A 97 -1.20 5.07 18.91
CA ASN A 97 0.00 5.48 19.63
C ASN A 97 0.60 4.29 20.40
N GLY A 98 1.85 3.96 20.08
CA GLY A 98 2.59 2.85 20.69
C GLY A 98 2.18 1.45 20.23
N LYS A 99 1.26 1.30 19.26
CA LYS A 99 0.89 0.00 18.67
C LYS A 99 1.21 -0.12 17.18
N GLY A 100 1.89 0.88 16.63
CA GLY A 100 2.34 0.91 15.24
C GLY A 100 1.28 1.37 14.24
N THR A 101 1.55 1.08 12.98
CA THR A 101 0.72 1.47 11.84
C THR A 101 0.47 0.26 10.93
N GLU A 102 -0.75 0.15 10.42
CA GLU A 102 -1.19 -0.83 9.43
C GLU A 102 -1.69 -0.08 8.21
N ILE A 103 -1.07 -0.34 7.06
CA ILE A 103 -1.51 0.05 5.72
C ILE A 103 -2.10 -1.18 5.07
N ARG A 104 -3.34 -1.08 4.59
CA ARG A 104 -3.99 -2.14 3.82
C ARG A 104 -4.52 -1.56 2.52
N VAL A 105 -4.05 -2.08 1.38
CA VAL A 105 -4.49 -1.67 0.05
C VAL A 105 -5.12 -2.85 -0.66
N LYS A 106 -6.36 -2.66 -1.12
CA LYS A 106 -7.14 -3.65 -1.87
C LYS A 106 -7.30 -3.18 -3.30
N ILE A 107 -6.77 -3.94 -4.26
CA ILE A 107 -6.73 -3.56 -5.68
C ILE A 107 -7.49 -4.60 -6.50
N PRO A 108 -8.45 -4.21 -7.36
CA PRO A 108 -9.09 -5.16 -8.27
C PRO A 108 -8.07 -5.71 -9.29
N LYS A 109 -8.07 -7.02 -9.52
CA LYS A 109 -7.16 -7.70 -10.46
C LYS A 109 -7.47 -7.38 -11.92
N VAL A 110 -8.74 -7.12 -12.20
CA VAL A 110 -9.21 -6.65 -13.51
C VAL A 110 -9.30 -5.13 -13.46
N TYR A 111 -8.36 -4.48 -14.12
CA TYR A 111 -8.30 -3.03 -14.25
C TYR A 111 -8.58 -2.64 -15.70
N PHE A 112 -9.62 -1.83 -15.92
CA PHE A 112 -9.87 -1.16 -17.18
C PHE A 112 -9.33 0.27 -17.08
N SER A 113 -8.34 0.64 -17.91
CA SER A 113 -7.97 2.05 -18.03
C SER A 113 -9.08 2.80 -18.74
N THR A 114 -9.53 3.91 -18.16
CA THR A 114 -10.50 4.84 -18.79
C THR A 114 -10.02 5.40 -20.14
N SER A 115 -8.76 5.19 -20.51
CA SER A 115 -8.17 5.58 -21.80
C SER A 115 -8.88 5.01 -23.04
N ASN A 116 -9.79 4.03 -22.91
CA ASN A 116 -10.49 3.44 -24.06
C ASN A 116 -11.83 4.13 -24.42
N PHE A 117 -12.32 5.08 -23.62
CA PHE A 117 -13.57 5.79 -23.93
C PHE A 117 -13.37 7.07 -24.75
N ASP A 118 -12.16 7.63 -24.77
CA ASP A 118 -11.85 8.85 -25.53
C ASP A 118 -11.51 8.60 -27.01
N GLU A 119 -11.30 7.34 -27.43
CA GLU A 119 -11.02 6.96 -28.83
C GLU A 119 -12.28 6.52 -29.61
N MET A 120 -13.47 6.53 -28.99
CA MET A 120 -14.74 6.14 -29.62
C MET A 120 -15.64 7.33 -29.98
N SER A 121 -15.13 8.56 -29.92
CA SER A 121 -15.87 9.78 -30.27
C SER A 121 -15.43 10.47 -31.56
N ASP A 122 -14.54 9.87 -32.35
CA ASP A 122 -14.15 10.36 -33.68
C ASP A 122 -14.62 9.42 -34.81
#